data_AF-A0A7C3JX72-F1
#
_entry.id   AF-A0A7C3JX72-F1
#
_cell.length_a   1.000
_cell.length_b   1.000
_cell.length_c   1.000
_cell.angle_alpha   90.00
_cell.angle_beta   90.00
_cell.angle_gamma   90.00
#
_symmetry.space_group_name_H-M   'P 1'
#
loop_
_entity.id
_entity.type
_entity.pdbx_description
1 polymer ?
#
loop_
_entity_poly.entity_id
_entity_poly.type
_entity_poly.pdbx_seq_one_letter_code
_entity_poly.pdbx_strand_id
1 'polypeptide(L)'
;MRTKVTLVLVFLNVALFFYIFHFEAKWRQDRAGLVNSRKVYGPEASTIDSFTRTSPDSPTVRIEKRGETWWLTQPYEWPANPNAVDSILRELQFLEHETSFAVKDLTSGGRSLADYGLDRPSLTFTFTSAGRAFETRLGNPTTLAARLYLLSPGGERIHVVNRAVADSLGLPLDQIRADSVFTIPIFEARSLGVQSDGTKVRLRRDGDRWAFETPILARANKDNVNV
;
A
#
# COMPACT_ATOMS: atom_id res chain seq x y z
N MET A 1 16.98 63.96 -12.96
CA MET A 1 16.27 62.79 -12.38
C MET A 1 15.27 63.29 -11.34
N ARG A 2 13.99 62.96 -11.46
CA ARG A 2 12.95 63.37 -10.49
C ARG A 2 13.04 62.47 -9.25
N THR A 3 13.97 62.76 -8.35
CA THR A 3 14.25 62.00 -7.11
C THR A 3 13.01 61.71 -6.27
N LYS A 4 12.02 62.61 -6.29
CA LYS A 4 10.72 62.42 -5.63
C LYS A 4 9.94 61.21 -6.17
N VAL A 5 9.96 61.00 -7.49
CA VAL A 5 9.24 59.87 -8.12
C VAL A 5 9.96 58.56 -7.82
N THR A 6 11.30 58.56 -7.82
CA THR A 6 12.11 57.40 -7.47
C THR A 6 11.91 56.98 -6.02
N LEU A 7 11.85 57.94 -5.09
CA LEU A 7 11.58 57.68 -3.66
C LEU A 7 10.19 57.08 -3.43
N VAL A 8 9.17 57.60 -4.12
CA VAL A 8 7.81 57.04 -4.05
C VAL A 8 7.78 55.62 -4.60
N LEU A 9 8.48 55.36 -5.71
CA LEU A 9 8.52 54.03 -6.32
C LEU A 9 9.23 53.01 -5.43
N VAL A 10 10.33 53.39 -4.79
CA VAL A 10 11.08 52.54 -3.84
C VAL A 10 10.23 52.25 -2.61
N PHE A 11 9.57 53.26 -2.05
CA PHE A 11 8.65 53.06 -0.91
C PHE A 11 7.50 52.10 -1.27
N LEU A 12 6.90 52.27 -2.45
CA LEU A 12 5.85 51.39 -2.93
C LEU A 12 6.35 49.95 -3.09
N ASN A 13 7.58 49.76 -3.59
CA ASN A 13 8.18 48.43 -3.72
C ASN A 13 8.43 47.77 -2.36
N VAL A 14 8.94 48.52 -1.38
CA VAL A 14 9.16 48.01 -0.02
C VAL A 14 7.83 47.67 0.66
N ALA A 15 6.80 48.50 0.50
CA ALA A 15 5.46 48.23 1.01
C ALA A 15 4.84 46.99 0.36
N LEU A 16 5.00 46.83 -0.96
CA LEU A 16 4.56 45.64 -1.69
C LEU A 16 5.31 44.39 -1.23
N PHE A 17 6.64 44.48 -1.06
CA PHE A 17 7.46 43.38 -0.57
C PHE A 17 7.06 42.97 0.86
N PHE A 18 6.83 43.94 1.74
CA PHE A 18 6.34 43.69 3.10
C PHE A 18 4.95 43.04 3.09
N TYR A 19 4.04 43.54 2.24
CA TYR A 19 2.70 42.96 2.08
C TYR A 19 2.78 41.51 1.57
N ILE A 20 3.57 41.25 0.53
CA ILE A 20 3.81 39.90 0.00
C ILE A 20 4.40 39.01 1.11
N PHE A 21 5.47 39.42 1.78
CA PHE A 21 6.12 38.57 2.78
C PHE A 21 5.20 38.27 3.98
N HIS A 22 4.40 39.24 4.42
CA HIS A 22 3.56 39.08 5.62
C HIS A 22 2.24 38.36 5.32
N PHE A 23 1.60 38.63 4.18
CA PHE A 23 0.39 37.92 3.79
C PHE A 23 0.72 36.54 3.20
N GLU A 24 1.69 36.41 2.30
CA GLU A 24 2.01 35.15 1.60
C GLU A 24 2.64 34.10 2.53
N ALA A 25 3.35 34.50 3.59
CA ALA A 25 3.80 33.56 4.64
C ALA A 25 2.61 32.92 5.38
N LYS A 26 1.54 33.69 5.62
CA LYS A 26 0.31 33.20 6.25
C LYS A 26 -0.46 32.24 5.32
N TRP A 27 -0.56 32.56 4.03
CA TRP A 27 -1.15 31.66 3.02
C TRP A 27 -0.37 30.35 2.81
N ARG A 28 0.98 30.36 2.95
CA ARG A 28 1.81 29.13 2.88
C ARG A 28 1.64 28.24 4.11
N GLN A 29 1.51 28.81 5.32
CA GLN A 29 1.23 28.05 6.53
C GLN A 29 -0.15 27.38 6.50
N ASP A 30 -1.18 28.09 6.01
CA ASP A 30 -2.52 27.51 5.85
C ASP A 30 -2.53 26.38 4.82
N ARG A 31 -1.80 26.51 3.70
CA ARG A 31 -1.68 25.41 2.71
C ARG A 31 -0.94 24.19 3.27
N ALA A 32 0.12 24.38 4.05
CA ALA A 32 0.84 23.26 4.68
C ALA A 32 0.02 22.57 5.78
N GLY A 33 -0.78 23.34 6.54
CA GLY A 33 -1.74 22.80 7.52
C GLY A 33 -2.92 22.06 6.89
N LEU A 34 -3.43 22.54 5.75
CA LEU A 34 -4.50 21.89 4.98
C LEU A 34 -4.08 20.55 4.38
N VAL A 35 -2.82 20.39 3.96
CA VAL A 35 -2.30 19.11 3.43
C VAL A 35 -2.22 18.06 4.54
N ASN A 36 -1.74 18.41 5.74
CA ASN A 36 -1.73 17.46 6.87
C ASN A 36 -3.12 17.19 7.45
N SER A 37 -4.04 18.17 7.40
CA SER A 37 -5.42 17.98 7.86
C SER A 37 -6.22 17.02 6.98
N ARG A 38 -5.80 16.76 5.74
CA ARG A 38 -6.48 15.85 4.81
C ARG A 38 -6.01 14.41 4.91
N LYS A 39 -4.85 14.14 5.51
CA LYS A 39 -4.36 12.76 5.66
C LYS A 39 -5.29 11.96 6.57
N VAL A 40 -5.54 10.72 6.19
CA VAL A 40 -6.33 9.77 7.00
C VAL A 40 -5.49 9.18 8.13
N TYR A 41 -4.25 8.85 7.83
CA TYR A 41 -3.30 8.28 8.78
C TYR A 41 -2.21 9.27 9.13
N GLY A 42 -1.76 9.22 10.38
CA GLY A 42 -0.63 9.99 10.87
C GLY A 42 0.71 9.32 10.53
N PRO A 43 1.78 9.65 11.29
CA PRO A 43 3.10 9.07 11.11
C PRO A 43 3.14 7.54 11.22
N GLU A 44 2.17 6.91 11.89
CA GLU A 44 2.08 5.46 12.06
C GLU A 44 2.06 4.68 10.75
N ALA A 45 1.54 5.27 9.65
CA ALA A 45 1.54 4.63 8.34
C ALA A 45 2.94 4.52 7.71
N SER A 46 3.94 5.25 8.22
CA SER A 46 5.32 5.20 7.71
C SER A 46 6.19 4.11 8.35
N THR A 47 5.76 3.59 9.50
CA THR A 47 6.49 2.59 10.30
C THR A 47 5.71 1.29 10.45
N ILE A 48 5.03 0.88 9.38
CA ILE A 48 4.24 -0.36 9.38
C ILE A 48 5.19 -1.56 9.42
N ASP A 49 4.99 -2.44 10.41
CA ASP A 49 5.77 -3.65 10.64
C ASP A 49 5.06 -4.91 10.12
N SER A 50 3.72 -4.91 10.17
CA SER A 50 2.90 -5.99 9.63
C SER A 50 1.53 -5.48 9.22
N PHE A 51 0.88 -6.17 8.30
CA PHE A 51 -0.52 -5.92 7.98
C PHE A 51 -1.28 -7.19 7.64
N THR A 52 -2.57 -7.14 7.93
CA THR A 52 -3.53 -8.21 7.68
C THR A 52 -4.70 -7.62 6.92
N ARG A 53 -5.09 -8.30 5.86
CA ARG A 53 -6.30 -8.02 5.10
C ARG A 53 -7.27 -9.18 5.28
N THR A 54 -8.50 -8.83 5.61
CA THR A 54 -9.63 -9.76 5.67
C THR A 54 -10.73 -9.23 4.76
N SER A 55 -11.29 -10.09 3.91
CA SER A 55 -12.47 -9.79 3.10
C SER A 55 -13.44 -10.96 3.19
N PRO A 56 -14.77 -10.74 3.12
CA PRO A 56 -15.74 -11.83 3.16
C PRO A 56 -15.56 -12.86 2.03
N ASP A 57 -15.09 -12.42 0.86
CA ASP A 57 -15.04 -13.22 -0.36
C ASP A 57 -13.65 -13.81 -0.66
N SER A 58 -12.65 -13.56 0.20
CA SER A 58 -11.25 -13.91 -0.07
C SER A 58 -10.52 -14.40 1.18
N PRO A 59 -9.50 -15.26 1.03
CA PRO A 59 -8.72 -15.72 2.17
C PRO A 59 -8.04 -14.55 2.89
N THR A 60 -7.93 -14.67 4.21
CA THR A 60 -7.15 -13.73 5.02
C THR A 60 -5.69 -13.74 4.57
N VAL A 61 -5.17 -12.55 4.27
CA VAL A 61 -3.80 -12.35 3.83
C VAL A 61 -3.06 -11.61 4.91
N ARG A 62 -1.97 -12.19 5.41
CA ARG A 62 -1.15 -11.57 6.44
C ARG A 62 0.30 -11.47 6.00
N ILE A 63 0.87 -10.28 6.11
CA ILE A 63 2.25 -9.98 5.72
C ILE A 63 2.99 -9.36 6.89
N GLU A 64 4.20 -9.83 7.12
CA GLU A 64 5.09 -9.33 8.17
C GLU A 64 6.45 -8.95 7.60
N LYS A 65 7.04 -7.88 8.16
CA LYS A 65 8.42 -7.50 7.88
C LYS A 65 9.36 -8.37 8.72
N ARG A 66 10.27 -9.08 8.07
CA ARG A 66 11.34 -9.88 8.68
C ARG A 66 12.68 -9.35 8.19
N GLY A 67 13.34 -8.57 9.03
CA GLY A 67 14.54 -7.82 8.64
C GLY A 67 14.21 -6.80 7.55
N GLU A 68 14.87 -6.92 6.40
CA GLU A 68 14.66 -6.05 5.23
C GLU A 68 13.59 -6.59 4.25
N THR A 69 13.06 -7.79 4.49
CA THR A 69 12.16 -8.47 3.54
C THR A 69 10.75 -8.63 4.11
N TRP A 70 9.75 -8.56 3.22
CA TRP A 70 8.37 -8.81 3.57
C TRP A 70 7.99 -10.26 3.28
N TRP A 71 7.26 -10.87 4.20
CA TRP A 71 6.87 -12.27 4.14
C TRP A 71 5.36 -12.40 4.31
N LEU A 72 4.74 -13.07 3.36
CA LEU A 72 3.40 -13.62 3.53
C LEU A 72 3.48 -14.72 4.60
N THR A 73 2.64 -14.64 5.62
CA THR A 73 2.54 -15.61 6.72
C THR A 73 1.21 -16.34 6.72
N GLN A 74 0.19 -15.77 6.08
CA GLN A 74 -1.11 -16.42 5.86
C GLN A 74 -1.61 -16.10 4.44
N PRO A 75 -2.24 -17.07 3.74
CA PRO A 75 -2.64 -18.40 4.22
C PRO A 75 -1.50 -19.43 4.34
N TYR A 76 -0.36 -19.18 3.69
CA TYR A 76 0.85 -19.99 3.79
C TYR A 76 2.07 -19.06 3.87
N GLU A 77 3.21 -19.64 4.26
CA GLU A 77 4.45 -18.89 4.37
C GLU A 77 5.15 -18.77 3.01
N TRP A 78 5.35 -17.54 2.54
CA TRP A 78 6.00 -17.26 1.25
C TRP A 78 6.63 -15.86 1.23
N PRO A 79 7.72 -15.63 0.48
CA PRO A 79 8.23 -14.27 0.28
C PRO A 79 7.17 -13.38 -0.38
N ALA A 80 6.94 -12.17 0.13
CA ALA A 80 6.02 -11.24 -0.50
C ALA A 80 6.69 -10.51 -1.66
N ASN A 81 5.89 -10.11 -2.66
CA ASN A 81 6.35 -9.26 -3.74
C ASN A 81 6.64 -7.86 -3.20
N PRO A 82 7.90 -7.38 -3.25
CA PRO A 82 8.26 -6.09 -2.67
C PRO A 82 7.54 -4.93 -3.35
N ASN A 83 7.29 -4.99 -4.66
CA ASN A 83 6.62 -3.92 -5.39
C ASN A 83 5.14 -3.81 -5.00
N ALA A 84 4.47 -4.95 -4.81
CA ALA A 84 3.07 -4.98 -4.37
C ALA A 84 2.92 -4.43 -2.95
N VAL A 85 3.79 -4.87 -2.03
CA VAL A 85 3.81 -4.39 -0.65
C VAL A 85 4.09 -2.89 -0.59
N ASP A 86 5.12 -2.42 -1.28
CA ASP A 86 5.51 -1.02 -1.32
C ASP A 86 4.42 -0.11 -1.92
N SER A 87 3.67 -0.61 -2.91
CA SER A 87 2.49 0.09 -3.45
C SER A 87 1.38 0.24 -2.42
N ILE A 88 1.09 -0.81 -1.65
CA ILE A 88 0.13 -0.77 -0.53
C ILE A 88 0.58 0.24 0.54
N LEU A 89 1.84 0.17 0.96
CA LEU A 89 2.38 1.05 1.99
C LEU A 89 2.34 2.52 1.57
N ARG A 90 2.68 2.82 0.32
CA ARG A 90 2.57 4.17 -0.23
C ARG A 90 1.13 4.66 -0.26
N GLU A 91 0.20 3.84 -0.72
CA GLU A 91 -1.22 4.22 -0.77
C GLU A 91 -1.74 4.58 0.62
N LEU A 92 -1.35 3.82 1.65
CA LEU A 92 -1.70 4.13 3.05
C LEU A 92 -1.01 5.42 3.54
N GLN A 93 0.27 5.61 3.25
CA GLN A 93 1.04 6.77 3.69
C GLN A 93 0.53 8.09 3.10
N PHE A 94 0.07 8.06 1.85
CA PHE A 94 -0.43 9.22 1.11
C PHE A 94 -1.95 9.28 1.05
N LEU A 95 -2.66 8.45 1.82
CA LEU A 95 -4.10 8.42 1.81
C LEU A 95 -4.67 9.74 2.35
N GLU A 96 -5.35 10.47 1.47
CA GLU A 96 -6.09 11.68 1.79
C GLU A 96 -7.59 11.43 1.76
N HIS A 97 -8.30 12.06 2.69
CA HIS A 97 -9.75 12.15 2.66
C HIS A 97 -10.19 13.47 2.05
N GLU A 98 -11.31 13.42 1.35
CA GLU A 98 -11.95 14.63 0.86
C GLU A 98 -12.84 15.28 1.92
N THR A 99 -13.61 14.43 2.61
CA THR A 99 -14.52 14.82 3.68
C THR A 99 -14.43 13.79 4.80
N SER A 100 -14.58 14.23 6.05
CA SER A 100 -14.70 13.33 7.19
C SER A 100 -15.76 13.81 8.18
N PHE A 101 -16.41 12.86 8.85
CA PHE A 101 -17.44 13.12 9.86
C PHE A 101 -17.28 12.17 11.03
N ALA A 102 -17.69 12.60 12.23
CA ALA A 102 -17.60 11.77 13.42
C ALA A 102 -18.73 10.75 13.45
N VAL A 103 -18.44 9.53 13.90
CA VAL A 103 -19.46 8.48 14.05
C VAL A 103 -20.52 8.88 15.08
N LYS A 104 -20.15 9.69 16.08
CA LYS A 104 -21.09 10.25 17.07
C LYS A 104 -22.16 11.16 16.47
N ASP A 105 -21.89 11.80 15.33
CA ASP A 105 -22.85 12.69 14.69
C ASP A 105 -23.92 11.91 13.89
N LEU A 106 -23.65 10.62 13.59
CA LEU A 106 -24.58 9.76 12.86
C LEU A 106 -25.82 9.44 13.69
N THR A 107 -25.62 9.12 14.97
CA THR A 107 -26.72 8.77 15.88
C THR A 107 -27.66 9.95 16.10
N SER A 108 -27.14 11.19 16.12
CA SER A 108 -27.96 12.40 16.17
C SER A 108 -28.80 12.62 14.90
N GLY A 109 -28.37 12.09 13.76
CA GLY A 109 -29.08 12.18 12.47
C GLY A 109 -29.92 10.95 12.12
N GLY A 110 -30.05 9.97 13.03
CA GLY A 110 -30.78 8.71 12.78
C GLY A 110 -30.11 7.79 11.75
N ARG A 111 -28.82 8.00 11.46
CA ARG A 111 -28.03 7.15 10.56
C ARG A 111 -27.14 6.20 11.35
N SER A 112 -26.69 5.13 10.71
CA SER A 112 -25.85 4.09 11.30
C SER A 112 -24.67 3.72 10.41
N LEU A 113 -23.73 2.94 10.95
CA LEU A 113 -22.61 2.38 10.16
C LEU A 113 -23.08 1.48 9.02
N ALA A 114 -24.27 0.87 9.14
CA ALA A 114 -24.85 0.02 8.11
C ALA A 114 -25.18 0.80 6.83
N ASP A 115 -25.62 2.07 6.95
CA ASP A 115 -25.95 2.93 5.80
C ASP A 115 -24.73 3.20 4.91
N TYR A 116 -23.53 3.11 5.48
CA TYR A 116 -22.26 3.32 4.80
C TYR A 116 -21.55 2.00 4.44
N GLY A 117 -22.16 0.84 4.74
CA GLY A 117 -21.53 -0.47 4.53
C GLY A 117 -20.36 -0.77 5.49
N LEU A 118 -20.26 -0.05 6.61
CA LEU A 118 -19.18 -0.21 7.59
C LEU A 118 -19.50 -1.21 8.70
N ASP A 119 -20.77 -1.62 8.81
CA ASP A 119 -21.21 -2.73 9.67
C ASP A 119 -20.81 -4.09 9.08
N ARG A 120 -20.92 -4.23 7.75
CA ARG A 120 -20.43 -5.38 6.97
C ARG A 120 -19.43 -4.87 5.93
N PRO A 121 -18.18 -4.61 6.34
CA PRO A 121 -17.19 -4.02 5.44
C PRO A 121 -16.84 -4.99 4.31
N SER A 122 -16.61 -4.44 3.12
CA SER A 122 -16.12 -5.22 1.97
C SER A 122 -14.68 -5.69 2.19
N LEU A 123 -13.91 -4.91 2.94
CA LEU A 123 -12.52 -5.19 3.27
C LEU A 123 -12.18 -4.57 4.62
N THR A 124 -11.60 -5.38 5.51
CA THR A 124 -11.02 -4.95 6.77
C THR A 124 -9.51 -5.04 6.65
N PHE A 125 -8.83 -3.94 6.99
CA PHE A 125 -7.38 -3.85 6.93
C PHE A 125 -6.84 -3.47 8.30
N THR A 126 -5.95 -4.31 8.82
CA THR A 126 -5.33 -4.12 10.14
C THR A 126 -3.83 -4.09 9.99
N PHE A 127 -3.19 -2.99 10.38
CA PHE A 127 -1.73 -2.89 10.38
C PHE A 127 -1.17 -2.67 11.77
N THR A 128 0.06 -3.14 12.00
CA THR A 128 0.80 -2.92 13.23
C THR A 128 1.93 -1.95 12.96
N SER A 129 2.08 -0.96 13.83
CA SER A 129 3.12 0.05 13.73
C SER A 129 3.59 0.41 15.14
N ALA A 130 4.89 0.29 15.39
CA ALA A 130 5.50 0.52 16.72
C ALA A 130 4.80 -0.24 17.86
N GLY A 131 4.41 -1.50 17.60
CA GLY A 131 3.74 -2.37 18.56
C GLY A 131 2.25 -2.08 18.81
N ARG A 132 1.65 -1.12 18.09
CA ARG A 132 0.22 -0.81 18.17
C ARG A 132 -0.50 -1.29 16.91
N ALA A 133 -1.64 -1.94 17.08
CA ALA A 133 -2.51 -2.35 15.99
C ALA A 133 -3.53 -1.25 15.66
N PHE A 134 -3.72 -1.01 14.36
CA PHE A 134 -4.66 -0.05 13.80
C PHE A 134 -5.57 -0.80 12.83
N GLU A 135 -6.85 -0.93 13.18
CA GLU A 135 -7.86 -1.58 12.33
C GLU A 135 -8.68 -0.52 11.59
N THR A 136 -8.83 -0.70 10.30
CA THR A 136 -9.64 0.14 9.42
C THR A 136 -10.61 -0.71 8.61
N ARG A 137 -11.77 -0.14 8.31
CA ARG A 137 -12.84 -0.84 7.60
C ARG A 137 -13.25 -0.05 6.38
N LEU A 138 -13.28 -0.71 5.22
CA LEU A 138 -13.74 -0.13 3.98
C LEU A 138 -15.20 -0.55 3.76
N GLY A 139 -16.05 0.45 3.54
CA GLY A 139 -17.47 0.29 3.33
C GLY A 139 -17.86 0.46 1.87
N ASN A 140 -19.11 0.87 1.66
CA ASN A 140 -19.69 0.99 0.34
C ASN A 140 -19.05 2.12 -0.48
N PRO A 141 -19.04 2.00 -1.82
CA PRO A 141 -18.80 3.12 -2.70
C PRO A 141 -19.82 4.24 -2.45
N THR A 142 -19.40 5.49 -2.61
CA THR A 142 -20.32 6.63 -2.58
C THR A 142 -21.12 6.72 -3.88
N THR A 143 -22.10 7.62 -3.94
CA THR A 143 -22.82 7.93 -5.19
C THR A 143 -21.87 8.36 -6.32
N LEU A 144 -20.72 8.93 -5.97
CA LEU A 144 -19.59 9.11 -6.87
C LEU A 144 -18.78 7.81 -6.88
N ALA A 145 -18.91 7.02 -7.94
CA ALA A 145 -18.35 5.67 -8.07
C ALA A 145 -16.81 5.57 -7.86
N ALA A 146 -16.10 6.69 -7.92
CA ALA A 146 -14.65 6.79 -7.70
C ALA A 146 -14.25 6.94 -6.22
N ARG A 147 -15.21 6.91 -5.28
CA ARG A 147 -14.95 7.11 -3.85
C ARG A 147 -15.65 6.07 -3.00
N LEU A 148 -15.13 5.85 -1.80
CA LEU A 148 -15.71 4.95 -0.81
C LEU A 148 -15.61 5.52 0.60
N TYR A 149 -16.39 4.93 1.50
CA TYR A 149 -16.32 5.23 2.93
C TYR A 149 -15.27 4.35 3.61
N LEU A 150 -14.44 4.97 4.45
CA LEU A 150 -13.43 4.31 5.27
C LEU A 150 -13.61 4.70 6.73
N LEU A 151 -13.68 3.72 7.62
CA LEU A 151 -13.69 3.93 9.06
C LEU A 151 -12.25 4.01 9.58
N SER A 152 -11.94 5.08 10.30
CA SER A 152 -10.61 5.33 10.88
C SER A 152 -10.25 4.27 11.94
N PRO A 153 -8.95 4.11 12.24
CA PRO A 153 -8.53 3.38 13.43
C PRO A 153 -9.24 3.92 14.68
N GLY A 154 -9.77 3.02 15.51
CA GLY A 154 -10.54 3.37 16.70
C GLY A 154 -12.03 3.63 16.48
N GLY A 155 -12.51 3.65 15.22
CA GLY A 155 -13.95 3.71 14.92
C GLY A 155 -14.62 5.04 15.23
N GLU A 156 -13.86 6.12 15.40
CA GLU A 156 -14.39 7.42 15.80
C GLU A 156 -14.84 8.28 14.63
N ARG A 157 -14.22 8.11 13.44
CA ARG A 157 -14.46 8.94 12.27
C ARG A 157 -14.61 8.11 11.00
N ILE A 158 -15.47 8.59 10.12
CA ILE A 158 -15.63 8.07 8.76
C ILE A 158 -15.05 9.09 7.79
N HIS A 159 -14.23 8.59 6.89
CA HIS A 159 -13.54 9.33 5.85
C HIS A 159 -14.10 8.93 4.49
N VAL A 160 -14.29 9.91 3.61
CA VAL A 160 -14.55 9.68 2.19
C VAL A 160 -13.21 9.75 1.47
N VAL A 161 -12.77 8.62 0.91
CA VAL A 161 -11.46 8.46 0.28
C VAL A 161 -11.60 8.00 -1.16
N ASN A 162 -10.52 8.15 -1.93
CA ASN A 162 -10.46 7.63 -3.31
C ASN A 162 -10.54 6.11 -3.30
N ARG A 163 -11.24 5.53 -4.29
CA ARG A 163 -11.36 4.08 -4.46
C ARG A 163 -10.01 3.36 -4.68
N ALA A 164 -8.97 4.06 -5.14
CA ALA A 164 -7.63 3.51 -5.34
C ALA A 164 -7.08 2.77 -4.10
N VAL A 165 -7.50 3.17 -2.89
CA VAL A 165 -7.15 2.45 -1.66
C VAL A 165 -7.72 1.04 -1.63
N ALA A 166 -8.97 0.83 -2.06
CA ALA A 166 -9.57 -0.50 -2.13
C ALA A 166 -8.91 -1.36 -3.20
N ASP A 167 -8.49 -0.75 -4.32
CA ASP A 167 -7.83 -1.49 -5.41
C ASP A 167 -6.42 -1.94 -4.97
N SER A 168 -5.68 -1.07 -4.28
CA SER A 168 -4.35 -1.39 -3.74
C SER A 168 -4.42 -2.40 -2.59
N LEU A 169 -5.35 -2.20 -1.64
CA LEU A 169 -5.56 -3.15 -0.56
C LEU A 169 -6.19 -4.45 -1.04
N GLY A 170 -6.90 -4.45 -2.17
CA GLY A 170 -7.62 -5.58 -2.74
C GLY A 170 -6.81 -6.48 -3.66
N LEU A 171 -5.49 -6.25 -3.81
CA LEU A 171 -4.63 -7.03 -4.71
C LEU A 171 -4.77 -8.55 -4.50
N PRO A 172 -4.96 -9.34 -5.56
CA PRO A 172 -5.15 -10.78 -5.40
C PRO A 172 -3.87 -11.45 -4.87
N LEU A 173 -4.02 -12.61 -4.22
CA LEU A 173 -2.94 -13.27 -3.48
C LEU A 173 -1.73 -13.59 -4.38
N ASP A 174 -1.97 -13.89 -5.64
CA ASP A 174 -0.96 -14.15 -6.67
C ASP A 174 -0.08 -12.94 -6.99
N GLN A 175 -0.60 -11.72 -6.88
CA GLN A 175 0.20 -10.50 -7.05
C GLN A 175 0.94 -10.10 -5.78
N ILE A 176 0.42 -10.48 -4.62
CA ILE A 176 1.02 -10.20 -3.31
C ILE A 176 2.22 -11.11 -3.04
N ARG A 177 2.16 -12.38 -3.46
CA ARG A 177 3.28 -13.32 -3.32
C ARG A 177 4.38 -13.01 -4.34
N ALA A 178 5.63 -13.28 -3.99
CA ALA A 178 6.71 -13.23 -4.96
C ALA A 178 6.51 -14.31 -6.03
N ASP A 179 6.68 -13.94 -7.30
CA ASP A 179 6.58 -14.87 -8.43
C ASP A 179 7.74 -15.89 -8.43
N SER A 180 8.90 -15.50 -7.92
CA SER A 180 10.08 -16.34 -7.84
C SER A 180 10.00 -17.31 -6.66
N VAL A 181 10.06 -18.61 -6.95
CA VAL A 181 10.19 -19.67 -5.94
C VAL A 181 11.61 -19.72 -5.35
N PHE A 182 12.61 -19.44 -6.18
CA PHE A 182 14.03 -19.48 -5.80
C PHE A 182 14.74 -18.20 -6.22
N THR A 183 15.47 -17.59 -5.30
CA THR A 183 16.34 -16.44 -5.56
C THR A 183 17.78 -16.90 -5.81
N ILE A 184 17.95 -18.06 -6.45
CA ILE A 184 19.27 -18.63 -6.74
C ILE A 184 19.63 -18.27 -8.18
N PRO A 185 20.82 -17.71 -8.45
CA PRO A 185 21.27 -17.49 -9.81
C PRO A 185 21.33 -18.82 -10.57
N ILE A 186 20.78 -18.86 -11.79
CA ILE A 186 20.68 -20.11 -12.56
C ILE A 186 22.05 -20.78 -12.81
N PHE A 187 23.13 -20.00 -12.78
CA PHE A 187 24.48 -20.53 -12.93
C PHE A 187 24.98 -21.31 -11.71
N GLU A 188 24.43 -21.05 -10.52
CA GLU A 188 24.73 -21.80 -9.29
C GLU A 188 23.92 -23.10 -9.20
N ALA A 189 22.83 -23.21 -9.96
CA ALA A 189 22.00 -24.41 -9.98
C ALA A 189 22.75 -25.60 -10.60
N ARG A 190 23.09 -26.59 -9.77
CA ARG A 190 23.78 -27.83 -10.20
C ARG A 190 22.84 -28.98 -10.52
N SER A 191 21.68 -29.03 -9.86
CA SER A 191 20.65 -30.04 -10.12
C SER A 191 19.27 -29.51 -9.78
N LEU A 192 18.27 -29.88 -10.56
CA LEU A 192 16.86 -29.59 -10.32
C LEU A 192 16.11 -30.92 -10.19
N GLY A 193 15.35 -31.09 -9.12
CA GLY A 193 14.53 -32.28 -8.90
C GLY A 193 13.08 -31.90 -8.68
N VAL A 194 12.17 -32.51 -9.41
CA VAL A 194 10.72 -32.38 -9.21
C VAL A 194 10.16 -33.76 -8.90
N GLN A 195 9.37 -33.85 -7.85
CA GLN A 195 8.67 -35.08 -7.47
C GLN A 195 7.19 -34.77 -7.27
N SER A 196 6.34 -35.47 -8.02
CA SER A 196 4.87 -35.35 -7.93
C SER A 196 4.26 -36.71 -8.27
N ASP A 197 3.33 -37.20 -7.43
CA ASP A 197 2.53 -38.41 -7.61
C ASP A 197 3.24 -39.57 -8.31
N GLY A 198 4.31 -40.08 -7.69
CA GLY A 198 5.08 -41.24 -8.16
C GLY A 198 6.08 -40.95 -9.29
N THR A 199 6.04 -39.75 -9.88
CA THR A 199 6.98 -39.31 -10.91
C THR A 199 8.11 -38.52 -10.27
N LYS A 200 9.33 -39.02 -10.38
CA LYS A 200 10.56 -38.32 -9.96
C LYS A 200 11.36 -37.96 -11.19
N VAL A 201 11.51 -36.66 -11.45
CA VAL A 201 12.35 -36.13 -12.50
C VAL A 201 13.53 -35.43 -11.86
N ARG A 202 14.74 -35.78 -12.28
CA ARG A 202 15.96 -35.09 -11.84
C ARG A 202 16.77 -34.69 -13.06
N LEU A 203 17.16 -33.43 -13.09
CA LEU A 203 18.06 -32.83 -14.05
C LEU A 203 19.36 -32.48 -13.33
N ARG A 204 20.50 -32.81 -13.94
CA ARG A 204 21.83 -32.44 -13.47
C ARG A 204 22.51 -31.59 -14.52
N ARG A 205 23.21 -30.55 -14.08
CA ARG A 205 24.07 -29.74 -14.93
C ARG A 205 25.44 -30.43 -15.06
N ASP A 206 25.85 -30.66 -16.30
CA ASP A 206 27.11 -31.29 -16.68
C ASP A 206 27.88 -30.32 -17.59
N GLY A 207 28.79 -29.55 -16.98
CA GLY A 207 29.37 -28.36 -17.61
C GLY A 207 28.30 -27.30 -17.89
N ASP A 208 28.16 -26.90 -19.17
CA ASP A 208 27.15 -25.93 -19.62
C ASP A 208 25.81 -26.55 -20.06
N ARG A 209 25.65 -27.87 -19.92
CA ARG A 209 24.49 -28.61 -20.44
C ARG A 209 23.68 -29.24 -19.33
N TRP A 210 22.37 -29.32 -19.53
CA TRP A 210 21.45 -30.05 -18.65
C TRP A 210 21.20 -31.46 -19.20
N ALA A 211 21.22 -32.45 -18.31
CA ALA A 211 20.89 -33.83 -18.62
C ALA A 211 19.88 -34.37 -17.60
N PHE A 212 18.93 -35.17 -18.06
CA PHE A 212 18.10 -35.98 -17.19
C PHE A 212 18.96 -37.06 -16.53
N GLU A 213 18.84 -37.16 -15.21
CA GLU A 213 19.40 -38.22 -14.36
C GLU A 213 18.31 -39.22 -13.95
N THR A 214 17.06 -38.75 -13.84
CA THR A 214 15.88 -39.59 -13.54
C THR A 214 14.69 -39.03 -14.32
N PRO A 215 13.81 -39.87 -14.92
CA PRO A 215 13.79 -41.34 -14.89
C PRO A 215 14.73 -42.01 -15.91
N ILE A 216 15.19 -41.28 -16.92
CA ILE A 216 16.11 -41.78 -17.95
C ILE A 216 17.36 -40.90 -18.01
N LEU A 217 18.47 -41.47 -18.44
CA LEU A 217 19.70 -40.74 -18.67
C LEU A 217 19.72 -40.21 -20.10
N ALA A 218 19.25 -38.98 -20.29
CA ALA A 218 19.05 -38.38 -21.61
C ALA A 218 19.39 -36.88 -21.60
N ARG A 219 19.70 -36.30 -22.77
CA ARG A 219 19.91 -34.84 -22.86
C ARG A 219 18.60 -34.11 -22.63
N ALA A 220 18.66 -33.03 -21.83
CA ALA A 220 17.54 -32.12 -21.67
C ALA A 220 17.59 -31.02 -22.75
N ASN A 221 16.42 -30.52 -23.16
CA ASN A 221 16.33 -29.41 -24.09
C ASN A 221 16.73 -28.10 -23.37
N LYS A 222 17.75 -27.41 -23.88
CA LYS A 222 18.30 -26.19 -23.28
C LYS A 222 17.26 -25.07 -23.18
N ASP A 223 16.45 -24.89 -24.22
CA ASP A 223 15.53 -23.76 -24.34
C ASP A 223 14.36 -23.87 -23.34
N ASN A 224 14.03 -25.10 -22.91
CA ASN A 224 12.97 -25.35 -21.94
C ASN A 224 13.46 -25.37 -20.48
N VAL A 225 14.78 -25.40 -20.23
CA VAL A 225 15.35 -25.51 -18.87
C VAL A 225 15.91 -24.19 -18.36
N ASN A 226 16.33 -23.29 -19.26
CA ASN A 226 16.93 -22.00 -18.89
C ASN A 226 15.96 -20.81 -18.98
N VAL A 227 14.64 -21.05 -18.94
CA VAL A 227 13.61 -20.00 -18.99
C VAL A 227 13.58 -19.20 -17.69
#